data_AF-A0A7V7DQZ7-F1
#
_entry.id   AF-A0A7V7DQZ7-F1
#
_cell.length_a   1.000
_cell.length_b   1.000
_cell.length_c   1.000
_cell.angle_alpha   90.00
_cell.angle_beta   90.00
_cell.angle_gamma   90.00
#
_symmetry.space_group_name_H-M   'P 1'
#
loop_
_entity.id
_entity.type
_entity.pdbx_description
1 polymer ?
#
loop_
_entity_poly.entity_id
_entity_poly.type
_entity_poly.pdbx_seq_one_letter_code
_entity_poly.pdbx_strand_id
1 'polypeptide(L)' 'VAGLLAQGMPRFEAAAMAVWVHGEVAAAFGCGLIAEDLVDGLPDLLRRLSSECSCEEPING' A
#
# COMPACT_ATOMS: atom_id res chain seq x y z
N VAL A 1 2.66 4.45 7.72
CA VAL A 1 1.71 4.44 8.87
C VAL A 1 0.88 5.73 8.97
N ALA A 2 1.48 6.91 9.18
CA ALA A 2 0.72 8.15 9.44
C ALA A 2 -0.29 8.53 8.34
N GLY A 3 0.06 8.35 7.07
CA GLY A 3 -0.88 8.58 5.96
C GLY A 3 -2.12 7.68 6.00
N LEU A 4 -1.97 6.40 6.39
CA LEU A 4 -3.09 5.46 6.53
C LEU A 4 -3.99 5.83 7.72
N LEU A 5 -3.39 6.26 8.83
CA LEU A 5 -4.15 6.80 9.97
C LEU A 5 -4.91 8.08 9.58
N ALA A 6 -4.30 8.97 8.80
CA ALA A 6 -4.94 10.19 8.31
C ALA A 6 -6.10 9.89 7.35
N GLN A 7 -6.08 8.76 6.65
CA GLN A 7 -7.18 8.25 5.83
C GLN A 7 -8.29 7.56 6.64
N GLY A 8 -8.15 7.47 7.97
CA GLY A 8 -9.15 6.90 8.87
C GLY A 8 -9.01 5.39 9.12
N MET A 9 -7.91 4.76 8.68
CA MET A 9 -7.68 3.33 8.94
C MET A 9 -7.46 3.05 10.44
N PRO A 10 -8.07 1.99 11.01
CA PRO A 10 -7.83 1.58 12.39
C PRO A 10 -6.35 1.40 12.72
N ARG A 11 -5.94 1.73 13.94
CA ARG A 11 -4.51 1.84 14.29
C ARG A 11 -3.68 0.60 14.00
N PHE A 12 -4.19 -0.57 14.37
CA PHE A 12 -3.50 -1.84 14.16
C PHE A 12 -3.40 -2.17 12.66
N GLU A 13 -4.50 -2.01 11.93
CA GLU A 13 -4.56 -2.23 10.49
C GLU A 13 -3.64 -1.27 9.73
N ALA A 14 -3.58 0.01 10.13
CA ALA A 14 -2.70 1.01 9.55
C ALA A 14 -1.22 0.68 9.76
N ALA A 15 -0.87 0.12 10.93
CA ALA A 15 0.48 -0.34 11.20
C ALA A 15 0.81 -1.59 10.37
N ALA A 16 -0.08 -2.59 10.37
CA ALA A 16 0.10 -3.83 9.62
C ALA A 16 0.22 -3.57 8.11
N MET A 17 -0.69 -2.78 7.54
CA MET A 17 -0.70 -2.41 6.14
C MET A 17 0.57 -1.62 5.76
N ALA A 18 1.02 -0.70 6.61
CA ALA A 18 2.27 0.02 6.34
C ALA A 18 3.48 -0.93 6.28
N VAL A 19 3.57 -1.90 7.19
CA VAL A 19 4.66 -2.89 7.18
C VAL A 19 4.59 -3.77 5.93
N TRP A 20 3.39 -4.23 5.55
CA TRP A 20 3.19 -5.00 4.33
C TRP A 20 3.59 -4.21 3.09
N VAL A 21 3.12 -2.97 2.95
CA VAL A 21 3.47 -2.06 1.85
C VAL A 21 4.99 -1.85 1.78
N HIS A 22 5.68 -1.70 2.92
CA HIS A 22 7.13 -1.55 2.93
C HIS A 22 7.85 -2.83 2.48
N GLY A 23 7.37 -4.00 2.90
CA GLY A 23 7.88 -5.28 2.43
C GLY A 23 7.67 -5.48 0.93
N GLU A 24 6.52 -5.07 0.40
CA GLU A 24 6.20 -5.20 -1.02
C GLU A 24 7.08 -4.30 -1.90
N VAL A 25 7.32 -3.05 -1.48
CA VAL A 25 8.28 -2.17 -2.18
C VAL A 25 9.69 -2.75 -2.13
N ALA A 26 10.12 -3.28 -0.98
CA ALA A 26 11.43 -3.92 -0.85
C ALA A 26 11.56 -5.17 -1.74
N ALA A 27 10.50 -5.97 -1.87
CA ALA A 27 10.48 -7.14 -2.74
C ALA A 27 10.56 -6.75 -4.23
N ALA A 28 9.88 -5.68 -4.64
CA ALA A 28 9.95 -5.17 -6.01
C ALA A 28 11.32 -4.56 -6.35
N PHE A 29 11.97 -3.90 -5.38
CA PHE A 29 13.28 -3.28 -5.58
C PHE A 29 14.44 -4.28 -5.54
N GLY A 30 14.45 -5.18 -4.56
CA GLY A 30 15.50 -6.17 -4.34
C GLY A 30 16.58 -5.75 -3.33
N CYS A 31 17.70 -6.48 -3.33
CA CYS A 31 18.79 -6.28 -2.37
C CYS A 31 19.46 -4.91 -2.56
N GLY A 32 19.61 -4.16 -1.46
CA GLY A 32 20.28 -2.85 -1.45
C GLY A 32 19.34 -1.65 -1.26
N LEU A 33 18.03 -1.88 -1.10
CA LEU A 33 17.06 -0.83 -0.79
C LEU A 33 17.45 -0.06 0.49
N ILE A 34 17.48 1.26 0.42
CA ILE A 34 17.57 2.15 1.57
C ILE A 34 16.22 2.83 1.86
N ALA A 35 16.12 3.50 3.02
CA ALA A 35 14.87 4.10 3.45
C ALA A 35 14.38 5.21 2.50
N GLU A 36 15.30 5.88 1.81
CA GLU A 36 15.02 6.93 0.83
C GLU A 36 14.34 6.39 -0.43
N ASP A 37 14.74 5.20 -0.91
CA ASP A 37 14.18 4.57 -2.12
C ASP A 37 12.71 4.13 -1.93
N LEU A 38 12.34 3.85 -0.68
CA LEU A 38 11.00 3.42 -0.31
C LEU A 38 9.93 4.44 -0.71
N VAL A 39 10.27 5.74 -0.65
CA VAL A 39 9.36 6.83 -0.97
C VAL A 39 9.10 6.90 -2.48
N ASP A 40 10.07 6.51 -3.30
CA ASP A 40 9.96 6.52 -4.76
C ASP A 40 9.12 5.33 -5.28
N GLY A 41 9.22 4.15 -4.64
CA GLY A 41 8.44 2.97 -5.03
C GLY A 41 6.99 2.97 -4.55
N LEU A 42 6.68 3.75 -3.51
CA LEU A 42 5.36 3.75 -2.87
C LEU A 42 4.21 4.23 -3.78
N PRO A 43 4.33 5.32 -4.57
CA PRO A 43 3.25 5.81 -5.43
C PRO A 43 2.84 4.83 -6.54
N ASP A 44 3.78 4.05 -7.07
CA ASP A 44 3.50 3.02 -8.08
C ASP A 44 2.70 1.86 -7.48
N LEU A 45 3.12 1.38 -6.30
CA LEU A 45 2.41 0.33 -5.58
C LEU A 45 0.98 0.76 -5.19
N LEU A 46 0.82 1.97 -4.64
CA LEU A 46 -0.50 2.47 -4.25
C LEU A 46 -1.44 2.64 -5.45
N ARG A 47 -0.92 3.06 -6.61
CA ARG A 47 -1.71 3.12 -7.86
C ARG A 47 -2.20 1.74 -8.28
N ARG A 48 -1.34 0.73 -8.25
CA ARG A 48 -1.72 -0.67 -8.56
C ARG A 48 -2.86 -1.15 -7.64
N LEU A 49 -2.71 -0.99 -6.33
CA LEU A 49 -3.74 -1.37 -5.36
C LEU A 49 -5.07 -0.66 -5.59
N SER A 50 -5.03 0.63 -5.95
CA SER A 50 -6.26 1.38 -6.26
C SER A 50 -6.93 0.93 -7.57
N SER A 51 -6.16 0.44 -8.54
CA SER A 51 -6.68 -0.06 -9.82
C SER A 51 -7.24 -1.48 -9.75
N GLU A 52 -6.82 -2.27 -8.75
CA GLU A 52 -7.29 -3.64 -8.53
C GLU A 52 -8.70 -3.68 -7.90
N CYS A 53 -9.21 -2.56 -7.39
CA CYS A 53 -10.57 -2.41 -6.89
C CYS A 53 -11.49 -1.83 -7.98
N SER A 54 -11.75 -2.59 -9.04
CA SER A 54 -12.80 -2.29 -10.02
C SER A 54 -13.48 -3.58 -10.44
N CYS A 55 -14.17 -4.19 -9.48
CA CYS A 55 -15.18 -5.21 -9.72
C CYS A 55 -16.22 -5.20 -8.58
N GLU A 56 -16.93 -4.08 -8.41
CA GLU A 56 -18.28 -4.18 -7.87
C GLU A 56 -19.20 -4.66 -9.01
N GLU A 57 -19.54 -5.94 -8.99
CA GLU A 57 -20.71 -6.45 -9.70
C GLU A 57 -21.96 -5.69 -9.22
N PRO A 58 -22.84 -5.21 -10.10
CA PRO A 58 -24.09 -4.61 -9.68
C PRO A 58 -24.95 -5.67 -8.97
N ILE A 59 -25.26 -5.46 -7.70
CA ILE A 59 -26.32 -6.19 -7.00
C ILE A 59 -27.66 -5.89 -7.70
N ASN A 60 -28.07 -6.74 -8.64
CA ASN A 60 -29.41 -6.72 -9.21
C ASN A 60 -29.96 -8.16 -9.29
N GLY A 61 -31.00 -8.40 -8.48
CA GLY A 61 -31.65 -9.68 -8.24
C GLY A 61 -32.25 -9.73 -6.84
#